data_AF-A0A0V1LW31-F1
#
_entry.id   AF-A0A0V1LW31-F1
#
_cell.length_a   1.000
_cell.length_b   1.000
_cell.length_c   1.000
_cell.angle_alpha   90.00
_cell.angle_beta   90.00
_cell.angle_gamma   90.00
#
_symmetry.space_group_name_H-M   'P 1'
#
loop_
_entity.id
_entity.type
_entity.pdbx_description
1 polymer ?
#
loop_
_entity_poly.entity_id
_entity_poly.type
_entity_poly.pdbx_seq_one_letter_code
_entity_poly.pdbx_strand_id
1 'polypeptide(L)' 'MNRTLVEKARTMLIDAILSPDLWAEAVGTANYLRNRCPTKALRKVTPEEAWSG' A
#
# COMPACT_ATOMS: atom_id res chain seq x y z
N MET A 1 5.58 7.08 8.13
CA MET A 1 4.83 6.02 7.43
C MET A 1 3.63 6.57 6.65
N ASN A 2 2.80 7.40 7.28
CA ASN A 2 1.53 7.89 6.69
C ASN A 2 1.74 8.63 5.37
N ARG A 3 2.80 9.45 5.25
CA ARG A 3 3.15 10.12 3.98
C ARG A 3 3.30 9.14 2.81
N THR A 4 4.05 8.05 2.98
CA THR A 4 4.26 7.05 1.90
C THR A 4 2.96 6.38 1.47
N LEU A 5 2.04 6.12 2.40
CA LEU A 5 0.72 5.55 2.08
C LEU A 5 -0.15 6.53 1.29
N VAL A 6 -0.17 7.80 1.72
CA VAL A 6 -0.90 8.90 1.04
C VAL A 6 -0.37 9.09 -0.38
N GLU A 7 0.95 9.13 -0.57
CA GLU A 7 1.53 9.25 -1.91
C GLU A 7 1.17 8.04 -2.79
N LYS A 8 1.25 6.81 -2.27
CA LYS A 8 0.86 5.59 -3.01
C LYS A 8 -0.61 5.65 -3.45
N ALA A 9 -1.51 5.99 -2.54
CA ALA A 9 -2.93 6.12 -2.85
C ALA A 9 -3.19 7.18 -3.92
N ARG A 10 -2.55 8.35 -3.80
CA ARG A 10 -2.63 9.43 -4.80
C ARG A 10 -2.13 8.97 -6.16
N THR A 11 -0.97 8.29 -6.23
CA THR A 11 -0.43 7.78 -7.50
C THR A 11 -1.34 6.74 -8.13
N MET A 12 -1.96 5.86 -7.34
CA MET A 12 -2.90 4.85 -7.85
C MET A 12 -4.14 5.49 -8.48
N LEU A 13 -4.71 6.51 -7.84
CA LEU A 13 -5.87 7.22 -8.38
C LEU A 13 -5.54 7.96 -9.67
N ILE A 14 -4.37 8.60 -9.75
CA ILE A 14 -3.91 9.32 -10.95
C ILE A 14 -3.68 8.33 -12.10
N ASP A 15 -2.96 7.24 -11.85
CA ASP A 15 -2.61 6.24 -12.86
C ASP A 15 -3.85 5.54 -13.43
N ALA A 16 -4.81 5.20 -12.56
CA ALA A 16 -6.06 4.56 -12.96
C ALA A 16 -7.13 5.54 -13.47
N ILE A 17 -6.86 6.86 -13.49
CA ILE A 17 -7.81 7.92 -13.89
C ILE A 17 -9.12 7.81 -13.08
N LEU A 18 -8.99 7.66 -11.76
CA LEU A 18 -10.11 7.47 -10.82
C LEU A 18 -10.42 8.74 -10.02
N SER A 19 -11.69 8.90 -9.62
CA SER A 19 -12.13 10.02 -8.78
C SER A 19 -11.46 9.99 -7.40
N PRO A 20 -11.11 11.16 -6.82
CA PRO A 20 -10.70 11.27 -5.42
C PRO A 20 -11.69 10.70 -4.41
N ASP A 21 -12.96 10.51 -4.77
CA ASP A 21 -13.97 9.90 -3.90
C ASP A 21 -13.61 8.46 -3.50
N LEU A 22 -12.79 7.77 -4.31
CA LEU A 22 -12.26 6.43 -4.03
C LEU A 22 -11.02 6.46 -3.12
N TRP A 23 -10.84 7.53 -2.35
CA TRP A 23 -9.68 7.72 -1.48
C TRP A 23 -9.54 6.61 -0.43
N ALA A 24 -10.65 6.18 0.18
CA ALA A 24 -10.63 5.16 1.22
C ALA A 24 -10.13 3.81 0.66
N GLU A 25 -10.62 3.44 -0.52
CA GLU A 25 -10.26 2.23 -1.26
C GLU A 25 -8.81 2.30 -1.73
N ALA A 26 -8.37 3.45 -2.23
CA ALA A 26 -6.99 3.66 -2.67
C ALA A 26 -6.00 3.55 -1.50
N VAL A 27 -6.31 4.13 -0.34
CA VAL A 27 -5.50 4.01 0.88
C VAL A 27 -5.50 2.58 1.41
N GLY A 28 -6.66 1.92 1.43
CA GLY A 28 -6.79 0.51 1.82
C GLY A 28 -5.94 -0.40 0.93
N THR A 29 -6.01 -0.20 -0.38
CA THR A 29 -5.21 -0.93 -1.38
C THR A 29 -3.72 -0.66 -1.22
N ALA A 30 -3.32 0.60 -1.01
CA ALA A 30 -1.92 0.95 -0.76
C ALA A 30 -1.36 0.27 0.50
N ASN A 31 -2.16 0.17 1.56
CA ASN A 31 -1.80 -0.55 2.78
C ASN A 31 -1.71 -2.06 2.56
N TYR A 32 -2.70 -2.65 1.89
CA TYR A 32 -2.72 -4.06 1.55
C TYR A 32 -1.47 -4.48 0.75
N LEU A 33 -1.16 -3.74 -0.33
CA LEU A 33 0.02 -3.98 -1.14
C LEU A 33 1.30 -3.83 -0.32
N ARG A 34 1.41 -2.81 0.53
CA ARG A 34 2.59 -2.63 1.39
C ARG A 34 2.81 -3.83 2.30
N ASN A 35 1.75 -4.37 2.89
CA ASN A 35 1.88 -5.49 3.83
C ASN A 35 2.19 -6.82 3.13
N ARG A 36 1.84 -6.95 1.84
CA ARG A 36 2.06 -8.17 1.04
C ARG A 36 3.22 -8.09 0.06
N CYS A 37 3.84 -6.93 -0.08
CA CYS A 37 5.05 -6.81 -0.89
C CYS A 37 6.29 -7.10 -0.04
N PRO A 38 7.27 -7.86 -0.56
CA PRO A 38 8.58 -7.98 0.06
C PRO A 38 9.20 -6.60 0.29
N THR A 39 9.89 -6.43 1.42
CA THR A 39 10.59 -5.18 1.73
C THR A 39 12.06 -5.45 1.94
N LYS A 40 12.93 -4.46 1.69
CA LYS A 40 14.37 -4.62 1.95
C LYS A 40 14.70 -4.96 3.41
N ALA A 41 13.83 -4.55 4.34
CA ALA A 41 13.99 -4.80 5.76
C ALA A 41 13.72 -6.26 6.14
N LEU A 42 12.84 -6.96 5.41
CA LEU A 42 12.45 -8.33 5.69
C LEU A 42 13.02 -9.26 4.61
N ARG A 43 13.93 -10.16 5.01
CA ARG A 43 14.58 -11.09 4.07
C ARG A 43 13.60 -12.20 3.68
N LYS A 44 13.16 -12.17 2.42
CA LYS A 44 12.33 -13.20 1.75
C LYS A 44 10.90 -13.38 2.27
N VAL A 45 10.47 -12.58 3.23
CA VAL A 45 9.09 -12.60 3.76
C VAL A 45 8.48 -11.21 3.67
N THR A 46 7.17 -11.18 3.54
CA THR A 46 6.36 -9.96 3.52
C THR A 46 6.08 -9.49 4.96
N PRO A 47 5.76 -8.19 5.16
CA PRO A 47 5.36 -7.71 6.48
C PRO A 47 4.16 -8.45 7.08
N GLU A 48 3.20 -8.90 6.26
CA GLU A 48 2.06 -9.68 6.71
C GLU A 48 2.52 -11.04 7.23
N GLU A 49 3.30 -11.81 6.46
CA GLU A 49 3.85 -13.11 6.90
C GLU A 49 4.68 -12.95 8.19
N ALA A 50 5.59 -11.98 8.23
CA ALA A 50 6.41 -11.74 9.43
C ALA A 50 5.58 -11.39 10.68
N TRP A 51 4.36 -10.88 10.49
CA TRP A 51 3.44 -10.54 11.58
C TRP A 51 2.52 -11.71 11.95
N SER A 52 2.04 -12.48 10.97
CA SER A 52 1.07 -13.56 11.17
C SER A 52 1.69 -14.92 11.48
N GLY A 53 2.97 -15.15 11.12
CA GLY A 53 3.68 -16.43 11.29
C GLY A 53 3.82 -17.19 9.98
#